data_AF-A0A6M1Z3M4-F1
#
_entry.id   AF-A0A6M1Z3M4-F1
#
_cell.length_a   1.000
_cell.length_b   1.000
_cell.length_c   1.000
_cell.angle_alpha   90.00
_cell.angle_beta   90.00
_cell.angle_gamma   90.00
#
_symmetry.space_group_name_H-M   'P 1'
#
loop_
_entity.id
_entity.type
_entity.pdbx_description
1 polymer ?
#
loop_
_entity_poly.entity_id
_entity_poly.type
_entity_poly.pdbx_seq_one_letter_code
_entity_poly.pdbx_strand_id
1 'polypeptide(L)'
;MIGFLIFLSLLFMEPITSCYEKQVRELWTQASQLIQEKSLTDGEEGLFPVDVKSFLTERSQMLSPGEELLIFFYPKRSGFDLLVKDSSNFLEVGEFRKLARSLGFEILHCERKGHMASFSSREELCSFVLKYFHSELKEELSFPIEREDGSLSFPSRIVIATLKKL
;
A
#
# COMPACT_ATOMS: atom_id res chain seq x y z
N MET A 1 -64.43 1.53 -9.54
CA MET A 1 -63.64 2.46 -8.71
C MET A 1 -62.35 1.75 -8.36
N ILE A 2 -61.25 2.05 -9.09
CA ILE A 2 -60.13 2.91 -8.64
C ILE A 2 -59.53 2.34 -7.34
N GLY A 3 -58.30 1.88 -7.25
CA GLY A 3 -57.09 2.03 -8.06
C GLY A 3 -55.87 1.93 -7.13
N PHE A 4 -54.66 1.87 -7.70
CA PHE A 4 -53.32 1.59 -7.14
C PHE A 4 -52.98 0.10 -7.01
N LEU A 5 -52.19 -0.55 -7.89
CA LEU A 5 -51.07 -0.06 -8.71
C LEU A 5 -49.93 0.50 -7.87
N ILE A 6 -49.13 -0.39 -7.26
CA ILE A 6 -47.71 -0.12 -7.05
C ILE A 6 -46.96 -1.06 -7.99
N PHE A 7 -46.55 -0.47 -9.12
CA PHE A 7 -45.64 -1.06 -10.10
C PHE A 7 -44.20 -0.85 -9.59
N LEU A 8 -43.41 -1.92 -9.71
CA LEU A 8 -41.95 -1.98 -9.88
C LEU A 8 -41.07 -0.89 -9.23
N SER A 9 -40.17 -1.32 -8.34
CA SER A 9 -38.72 -0.99 -8.42
C SER A 9 -37.93 -1.62 -7.26
N LEU A 10 -37.88 -2.95 -7.19
CA LEU A 10 -36.81 -3.66 -6.45
C LEU A 10 -36.11 -4.69 -7.34
N LEU A 11 -36.11 -4.42 -8.65
CA LEU A 11 -35.17 -5.03 -9.58
C LEU A 11 -34.05 -4.00 -9.78
N PHE A 12 -32.82 -4.39 -9.44
CA PHE A 12 -31.57 -3.64 -9.56
C PHE A 12 -31.28 -2.57 -8.51
N MET A 13 -31.35 -2.90 -7.21
CA MET A 13 -30.21 -2.49 -6.40
C MET A 13 -29.11 -3.49 -6.73
N GLU A 14 -28.10 -3.06 -7.49
CA GLU A 14 -26.81 -3.75 -7.47
C GLU A 14 -26.49 -4.02 -5.99
N PRO A 15 -26.15 -5.27 -5.62
CA PRO A 15 -25.95 -5.61 -4.22
C PRO A 15 -24.91 -4.64 -3.66
N ILE A 16 -25.05 -4.22 -2.40
CA ILE A 16 -24.13 -3.24 -1.77
C ILE A 16 -22.66 -3.67 -1.94
N THR A 17 -22.39 -4.98 -2.05
CA THR A 17 -21.11 -5.57 -2.46
C THR A 17 -20.60 -5.12 -3.84
N SER A 18 -21.43 -4.99 -4.86
CA SER A 18 -21.08 -4.43 -6.20
C SER A 18 -20.62 -2.98 -6.11
N CYS A 19 -21.34 -2.16 -5.33
CA CYS A 19 -21.02 -0.75 -5.15
C CYS A 19 -19.73 -0.56 -4.31
N TYR A 20 -19.53 -1.43 -3.32
CA TYR A 20 -18.32 -1.45 -2.49
C TYR A 20 -17.09 -1.98 -3.25
N GLU A 21 -17.23 -3.07 -4.01
CA GLU A 21 -16.19 -3.58 -4.92
C GLU A 21 -15.80 -2.50 -5.93
N LYS A 22 -16.76 -1.72 -6.43
CA LYS A 22 -16.51 -0.57 -7.31
C LYS A 22 -15.72 0.53 -6.60
N GLN A 23 -16.05 0.88 -5.35
CA GLN A 23 -15.31 1.87 -4.55
C GLN A 23 -13.90 1.41 -4.18
N VAL A 24 -13.72 0.16 -3.74
CA VAL A 24 -12.40 -0.42 -3.45
C VAL A 24 -11.57 -0.45 -4.73
N ARG A 25 -12.17 -0.79 -5.87
CA ARG A 25 -11.52 -0.77 -7.18
C ARG A 25 -11.20 0.65 -7.66
N GLU A 26 -12.05 1.63 -7.38
CA GLU A 26 -11.79 3.05 -7.66
C GLU A 26 -10.65 3.58 -6.79
N LEU A 27 -10.64 3.31 -5.48
CA LEU A 27 -9.52 3.62 -4.57
C LEU A 27 -8.23 2.91 -5.00
N TRP A 28 -8.33 1.65 -5.43
CA TRP A 28 -7.21 0.88 -5.97
C TRP A 28 -6.69 1.48 -7.27
N THR A 29 -7.58 1.93 -8.15
CA THR A 29 -7.23 2.57 -9.43
C THR A 29 -6.60 3.93 -9.19
N GLN A 30 -7.16 4.75 -8.29
CA GLN A 30 -6.62 6.04 -7.89
C GLN A 30 -5.27 5.90 -7.20
N ALA A 31 -5.12 4.98 -6.25
CA ALA A 31 -3.84 4.73 -5.59
C ALA A 31 -2.80 4.16 -6.57
N SER A 32 -3.19 3.26 -7.47
CA SER A 32 -2.29 2.74 -8.51
C SER A 32 -1.89 3.83 -9.52
N GLN A 33 -2.79 4.76 -9.85
CA GLN A 33 -2.49 5.92 -10.70
C GLN A 33 -1.59 6.92 -9.98
N LEU A 34 -1.85 7.23 -8.71
CA LEU A 34 -1.01 8.08 -7.87
C LEU A 34 0.42 7.53 -7.77
N ILE A 35 0.58 6.21 -7.57
CA ILE A 35 1.86 5.51 -7.55
C ILE A 35 2.57 5.55 -8.93
N GLN A 36 1.83 5.64 -10.03
CA GLN A 36 2.38 5.72 -11.39
C GLN A 36 2.74 7.15 -11.82
N GLU A 37 1.93 8.13 -11.43
CA GLU A 37 1.99 9.51 -11.93
C GLU A 37 2.78 10.45 -11.02
N LYS A 38 2.88 10.16 -9.71
CA LYS A 38 3.63 10.99 -8.75
C LYS A 38 4.92 10.32 -8.33
N SER A 39 5.98 11.13 -8.22
CA SER A 39 7.04 10.83 -7.26
C SER A 39 6.42 10.86 -5.86
N LEU A 40 6.36 9.72 -5.18
CA LEU A 40 5.69 9.53 -3.89
C LEU A 40 6.50 10.16 -2.73
N THR A 41 6.80 11.46 -2.82
CA THR A 41 7.76 12.08 -1.90
C THR A 41 7.21 13.21 -1.05
N ASP A 42 6.02 13.77 -1.36
CA ASP A 42 5.46 14.85 -0.54
C ASP A 42 3.98 14.62 -0.16
N GLY A 43 3.73 14.55 1.15
CA GLY A 43 2.42 14.80 1.75
C GLY A 43 1.47 13.62 2.00
N GLU A 44 1.75 12.41 1.52
CA GLU A 44 0.82 11.27 1.70
C GLU A 44 1.10 10.48 3.00
N GLU A 45 1.08 11.20 4.13
CA GLU A 45 1.16 10.65 5.48
C GLU A 45 0.02 9.65 5.72
N GLY A 46 0.33 8.36 5.70
CA GLY A 46 -0.63 7.30 6.05
C GLY A 46 -0.87 6.24 4.98
N LEU A 47 -0.26 6.36 3.79
CA LEU A 47 -0.43 5.31 2.76
C LEU A 47 0.37 4.03 3.06
N PHE A 48 1.50 4.13 3.76
CA PHE A 48 2.42 3.00 3.98
C PHE A 48 2.53 2.66 5.47
N PRO A 49 2.27 1.40 5.89
CA PRO A 49 2.57 0.96 7.24
C PRO A 49 4.08 0.79 7.39
N VAL A 50 4.61 1.40 8.44
CA VAL A 50 6.03 1.38 8.84
C VAL A 50 6.52 -0.04 9.15
N ASP A 51 5.71 -0.78 9.90
CA ASP A 51 5.93 -2.20 10.21
C ASP A 51 4.69 -2.99 9.80
N VAL A 52 4.81 -3.66 8.65
CA VAL A 52 3.74 -4.49 8.09
C VAL A 52 3.30 -5.58 9.05
N LYS A 53 4.21 -6.16 9.84
CA LYS A 53 3.89 -7.27 10.74
C LYS A 53 3.03 -6.79 11.90
N SER A 54 3.47 -5.74 12.59
CA SER A 54 2.72 -5.16 13.70
C SER A 54 1.38 -4.60 13.21
N PHE A 55 1.38 -3.91 12.07
CA PHE A 55 0.16 -3.37 11.45
C PHE A 55 -0.87 -4.46 11.16
N LEU A 56 -0.49 -5.55 10.49
CA LEU A 56 -1.42 -6.64 10.20
C LEU A 56 -1.93 -7.32 11.48
N THR A 57 -1.06 -7.48 12.48
CA THR A 57 -1.43 -8.08 13.77
C THR A 57 -2.48 -7.23 14.48
N GLU A 58 -2.27 -5.92 14.58
CA GLU A 58 -3.24 -4.98 15.15
C GLU A 58 -4.56 -5.00 14.38
N ARG A 59 -4.52 -4.86 13.05
CA ARG A 59 -5.72 -4.86 12.21
C ARG A 59 -6.48 -6.17 12.28
N SER A 60 -5.81 -7.31 12.47
CA SER A 60 -6.49 -8.60 12.63
C SER A 60 -7.35 -8.69 13.89
N GLN A 61 -7.02 -7.91 14.92
CA GLN A 61 -7.75 -7.86 16.19
C GLN A 61 -8.88 -6.82 16.16
N MET A 62 -8.75 -5.79 15.33
CA MET A 62 -9.74 -4.70 15.23
C MET A 62 -10.83 -4.96 14.21
N LEU A 63 -10.51 -5.63 13.09
CA LEU A 63 -11.43 -5.84 11.99
C LEU A 63 -12.41 -6.99 12.28
N SER A 64 -13.68 -6.77 11.96
CA SER A 64 -14.73 -7.77 12.03
C SER A 64 -14.64 -8.74 10.83
N PRO A 65 -15.09 -10.00 10.98
CA PRO A 65 -15.21 -10.92 9.85
C PRO A 65 -16.00 -10.31 8.69
N GLY A 66 -15.46 -10.42 7.48
CA GLY A 66 -16.01 -9.85 6.25
C GLY A 66 -15.46 -8.47 5.88
N GLU A 67 -14.85 -7.73 6.81
CA GLU A 67 -14.26 -6.42 6.51
C GLU A 67 -12.99 -6.54 5.67
N GLU A 68 -12.76 -5.53 4.83
CA GLU A 68 -11.63 -5.47 3.90
C GLU A 68 -10.59 -4.44 4.35
N LEU A 69 -9.33 -4.75 4.07
CA LEU A 69 -8.17 -3.92 4.35
C LEU A 69 -7.34 -3.76 3.08
N LEU A 70 -7.24 -2.53 2.60
CA LEU A 70 -6.29 -2.15 1.56
C LEU A 70 -4.95 -1.77 2.22
N ILE A 71 -3.86 -2.36 1.76
CA ILE A 71 -2.52 -2.13 2.30
C ILE A 71 -1.49 -1.91 1.18
N PHE A 72 -0.60 -0.95 1.40
CA PHE A 72 0.51 -0.61 0.52
C PHE A 72 1.82 -0.71 1.28
N PHE A 73 2.82 -1.43 0.81
CA PHE A 73 4.11 -1.46 1.52
C PHE A 73 5.30 -1.72 0.61
N TYR A 74 6.49 -1.33 1.08
CA TYR A 74 7.74 -1.65 0.42
C TYR A 74 8.23 -3.04 0.85
N PRO A 75 8.32 -4.03 -0.06
CA PRO A 75 8.78 -5.36 0.29
C PRO A 75 10.32 -5.41 0.39
N LYS A 76 10.83 -6.53 0.89
CA LYS A 76 12.24 -6.94 0.69
C LYS A 76 12.62 -6.81 -0.79
N ARG A 77 13.85 -6.41 -1.06
CA ARG A 77 14.43 -6.09 -2.38
C ARG A 77 13.73 -4.95 -3.11
N SER A 78 13.04 -4.07 -2.39
CA SER A 78 12.68 -2.73 -2.90
C SER A 78 13.94 -1.85 -2.98
N GLY A 79 13.84 -0.70 -3.64
CA GLY A 79 14.94 0.27 -3.66
C GLY A 79 15.31 0.71 -2.24
N PHE A 80 14.30 0.91 -1.38
CA PHE A 80 14.50 1.29 0.02
C PHE A 80 15.19 0.21 0.85
N ASP A 81 14.82 -1.07 0.72
CA ASP A 81 15.49 -2.19 1.42
C ASP A 81 17.02 -2.22 1.16
N LEU A 82 17.43 -1.82 -0.04
CA LEU A 82 18.84 -1.76 -0.42
C LEU A 82 19.56 -0.54 0.15
N LEU A 83 18.84 0.55 0.43
CA LEU A 83 19.38 1.83 0.87
C LEU A 83 19.51 1.96 2.39
N VAL A 84 18.65 1.28 3.16
CA VAL A 84 18.61 1.43 4.61
C VAL A 84 19.63 0.53 5.33
N LYS A 85 20.14 0.98 6.49
CA LYS A 85 21.05 0.19 7.33
C LYS A 85 20.35 -1.03 7.94
N ASP A 86 19.15 -0.85 8.47
CA ASP A 86 18.33 -1.93 9.03
C ASP A 86 17.16 -2.28 8.11
N SER A 87 17.15 -3.54 7.65
CA SER A 87 16.13 -4.11 6.76
C SER A 87 15.11 -5.01 7.48
N SER A 88 15.08 -4.98 8.81
CA SER A 88 14.21 -5.82 9.65
C SER A 88 12.71 -5.61 9.39
N ASN A 89 12.33 -4.37 9.04
CA ASN A 89 10.94 -3.97 8.76
C ASN A 89 10.45 -4.38 7.37
N PHE A 90 11.34 -4.78 6.47
CA PHE A 90 10.96 -5.21 5.13
C PHE A 90 10.55 -6.69 5.16
N LEU A 91 9.42 -6.99 4.53
CA LEU A 91 8.87 -8.35 4.46
C LEU A 91 8.94 -8.89 3.03
N GLU A 92 9.34 -10.15 2.86
CA GLU A 92 9.19 -10.80 1.56
C GLU A 92 7.71 -11.02 1.23
N VAL A 93 7.32 -10.91 -0.04
CA VAL A 93 5.92 -11.10 -0.46
C VAL A 93 5.38 -12.49 -0.10
N GLY A 94 6.25 -13.51 -0.14
CA GLY A 94 5.89 -14.87 0.29
C GLY A 94 5.59 -14.95 1.79
N GLU A 95 6.38 -14.25 2.62
CA GLU A 95 6.18 -14.18 4.06
C GLU A 95 4.96 -13.36 4.44
N PHE A 96 4.73 -12.23 3.75
CA PHE A 96 3.49 -11.44 3.86
C PHE A 96 2.25 -12.32 3.65
N ARG A 97 2.25 -13.13 2.58
CA ARG A 97 1.12 -14.02 2.29
C ARG A 97 0.87 -15.06 3.38
N LYS A 98 1.94 -15.62 3.95
CA LYS A 98 1.86 -16.57 5.07
C LYS A 98 1.32 -15.89 6.33
N LEU A 99 1.84 -14.71 6.65
CA LEU A 99 1.45 -13.92 7.82
C LEU A 99 -0.03 -13.53 7.75
N ALA A 100 -0.48 -12.94 6.65
CA ALA A 100 -1.88 -12.55 6.46
C ALA A 100 -2.83 -13.74 6.68
N ARG A 101 -2.52 -14.90 6.09
CA ARG A 101 -3.31 -16.12 6.29
C ARG A 101 -3.30 -16.59 7.74
N SER A 102 -2.15 -16.55 8.40
CA SER A 102 -2.04 -16.96 9.82
C SER A 102 -2.85 -16.07 10.77
N LEU A 103 -3.08 -14.80 10.38
CA LEU A 103 -3.91 -13.83 11.10
C LEU A 103 -5.39 -13.90 10.70
N GLY A 104 -5.79 -14.92 9.92
CA GLY A 104 -7.17 -15.08 9.47
C GLY A 104 -7.59 -14.02 8.47
N PHE A 105 -6.71 -13.66 7.53
CA PHE A 105 -7.07 -12.90 6.34
C PHE A 105 -7.05 -13.78 5.09
N GLU A 106 -8.04 -13.59 4.23
CA GLU A 106 -8.01 -13.98 2.82
C GLU A 106 -7.39 -12.85 1.99
N ILE A 107 -6.55 -13.20 1.01
CA ILE A 107 -5.92 -12.22 0.12
C ILE A 107 -6.74 -12.19 -1.17
N LEU A 108 -7.55 -11.15 -1.35
CA LEU A 108 -8.39 -10.98 -2.54
C LEU A 108 -7.54 -10.54 -3.75
N HIS A 109 -6.63 -9.60 -3.52
CA HIS A 109 -5.75 -9.07 -4.55
C HIS A 109 -4.35 -8.81 -3.99
N CYS A 110 -3.30 -9.04 -4.79
CA CYS A 110 -1.92 -8.77 -4.42
C CYS A 110 -1.05 -8.59 -5.67
N GLU A 111 -0.63 -7.35 -5.91
CA GLU A 111 0.21 -6.99 -7.04
C GLU A 111 1.51 -6.31 -6.58
N ARG A 112 2.58 -6.50 -7.36
CA ARG A 112 3.82 -5.75 -7.25
C ARG A 112 3.90 -4.72 -8.36
N LYS A 113 4.05 -3.44 -8.02
CA LYS A 113 4.29 -2.36 -8.99
C LYS A 113 5.71 -1.84 -8.84
N GLY A 114 6.41 -1.66 -9.96
CA GLY A 114 7.65 -0.90 -9.99
C GLY A 114 7.34 0.59 -10.14
N HIS A 115 8.13 1.45 -9.51
CA HIS A 115 8.08 2.90 -9.70
C HIS A 115 9.48 3.51 -9.55
N MET A 116 9.61 4.79 -9.91
CA MET A 116 10.81 5.57 -9.66
C MET A 116 10.58 6.45 -8.44
N ALA A 117 11.25 6.17 -7.33
CA ALA A 117 11.22 7.05 -6.16
C ALA A 117 12.16 8.24 -6.43
N SER A 118 11.68 9.48 -6.26
CA SER A 118 12.49 10.67 -6.53
C SER A 118 12.37 11.72 -5.42
N PHE A 119 13.47 12.06 -4.77
CA PHE A 119 13.53 13.03 -3.67
C PHE A 119 14.25 14.29 -4.15
N SER A 120 13.82 15.46 -3.66
CA SER A 120 14.44 16.74 -4.03
C SER A 120 15.84 16.91 -3.45
N SER A 121 16.14 16.24 -2.33
CA SER A 121 17.47 16.22 -1.73
C SER A 121 17.75 14.95 -0.93
N ARG A 122 19.01 14.80 -0.49
CA ARG A 122 19.43 13.73 0.41
C ARG A 122 18.79 13.85 1.79
N GLU A 123 18.62 15.07 2.30
CA GLU A 123 17.99 15.35 3.58
C GLU A 123 16.53 14.90 3.60
N GLU A 124 15.81 15.11 2.50
CA GLU A 124 14.43 14.64 2.33
C GLU A 124 14.36 13.11 2.34
N LEU A 125 15.24 12.44 1.58
CA LEU A 125 15.33 10.98 1.59
C LEU A 125 15.67 10.43 2.98
N CYS A 126 16.63 11.03 3.69
CA CYS A 126 16.96 10.66 5.07
C CYS A 126 15.76 10.80 6.00
N SER A 127 15.03 11.92 5.90
CA SER A 127 13.85 12.19 6.71
C SER A 127 12.74 11.18 6.44
N PHE A 128 12.52 10.83 5.17
CA PHE A 128 11.58 9.79 4.77
C PHE A 128 11.97 8.43 5.34
N VAL A 129 13.23 8.04 5.22
CA VAL A 129 13.73 6.74 5.68
C VAL A 129 13.61 6.60 7.20
N LEU A 130 13.97 7.64 7.94
CA LEU A 130 13.85 7.66 9.39
C LEU A 130 12.37 7.54 9.80
N LYS A 131 11.49 8.32 9.16
CA LYS A 131 10.06 8.34 9.49
C LYS A 131 9.35 7.02 9.17
N TYR A 132 9.60 6.43 8.00
CA TYR A 132 8.81 5.31 7.51
C TYR A 132 9.45 3.94 7.69
N PHE A 133 10.77 3.87 7.86
CA PHE A 133 11.47 2.59 8.06
C PHE A 133 12.15 2.51 9.42
N HIS A 134 12.11 3.58 10.22
CA HIS A 134 12.77 3.67 11.53
C HIS A 134 14.25 3.28 11.42
N SER A 135 14.88 3.72 10.33
CA SER A 135 16.24 3.35 9.96
C SER A 135 17.01 4.57 9.47
N GLU A 136 18.26 4.35 9.10
CA GLU A 136 19.14 5.34 8.47
C GLU A 136 19.56 4.86 7.09
N LEU A 137 20.03 5.77 6.24
CA LEU A 137 20.71 5.40 5.00
C LEU A 137 22.06 4.75 5.30
N LYS A 138 22.45 3.76 4.49
CA LYS A 138 23.82 3.23 4.50
C LYS A 138 24.82 4.36 4.23
N GLU A 139 25.98 4.31 4.88
CA GLU A 139 27.03 5.34 4.74
C GLU A 139 27.56 5.39 3.30
N GLU A 140 27.82 4.22 2.72
CA GLU A 140 28.15 4.07 1.32
C GLU A 140 26.88 3.85 0.50
N LEU A 141 26.38 4.93 -0.09
CA LEU A 141 25.32 4.86 -1.07
C LEU A 141 25.94 4.65 -2.46
N SER A 142 26.02 3.39 -2.92
CA SER A 142 26.32 3.08 -4.33
C SER A 142 25.15 3.38 -5.27
N PHE A 143 24.05 3.86 -4.71
CA PHE A 143 22.71 4.04 -5.22
C PHE A 143 22.03 4.91 -4.16
N PRO A 144 21.27 5.99 -4.45
CA PRO A 144 20.53 6.32 -5.68
C PRO A 144 21.31 7.15 -6.72
N ILE A 145 20.68 7.45 -7.87
CA ILE A 145 21.23 8.32 -8.91
C ILE A 145 21.00 9.78 -8.50
N GLU A 146 22.08 10.53 -8.26
CA GLU A 146 22.06 11.97 -8.03
C GLU A 146 22.08 12.72 -9.37
N ARG A 147 21.18 13.69 -9.52
CA ARG A 147 21.05 14.54 -10.70
C ARG A 147 21.79 15.86 -10.49
N GLU A 148 22.01 16.60 -11.56
CA GLU A 148 22.72 17.90 -11.53
C GLU A 148 22.05 18.95 -10.62
N ASP A 149 20.73 18.84 -10.42
CA ASP A 149 19.95 19.70 -9.52
C ASP A 149 19.99 19.28 -8.04
N GLY A 150 20.76 18.25 -7.70
CA GLY A 150 20.86 17.68 -6.36
C GLY A 150 19.70 16.72 -6.01
N SER A 151 18.75 16.51 -6.91
CA SER A 151 17.68 15.55 -6.71
C SER A 151 18.19 14.11 -6.83
N LEU A 152 17.56 13.20 -6.09
CA LEU A 152 17.92 11.80 -6.04
C LEU A 152 16.79 10.98 -6.64
N SER A 153 17.10 10.04 -7.54
CA SER A 153 16.09 9.13 -8.08
C SER A 153 16.58 7.69 -8.13
N PHE A 154 15.67 6.75 -7.86
CA PHE A 154 16.00 5.33 -7.89
C PHE A 154 14.80 4.42 -8.13
N PRO A 155 14.98 3.30 -8.87
CA PRO A 155 13.92 2.32 -9.05
C PRO A 155 13.58 1.65 -7.71
N SER A 156 12.30 1.58 -7.42
CA SER A 156 11.75 0.90 -6.25
C SER A 156 10.56 0.02 -6.65
N ARG A 157 10.05 -0.72 -5.66
CA ARG A 157 8.91 -1.62 -5.82
C ARG A 157 7.99 -1.45 -4.63
N ILE A 158 6.70 -1.54 -4.90
CA ILE A 158 5.64 -1.47 -3.89
C ILE A 158 4.72 -2.68 -4.07
N VAL A 159 4.22 -3.20 -2.97
CA VAL A 159 3.13 -4.19 -2.95
C VAL A 159 1.84 -3.47 -2.64
N ILE A 160 0.82 -3.77 -3.44
CA ILE A 160 -0.55 -3.32 -3.22
C ILE A 160 -1.39 -4.58 -3.00
N ALA A 161 -2.04 -4.68 -1.85
CA ALA A 161 -2.86 -5.84 -1.52
C ALA A 161 -4.20 -5.44 -0.89
N THR A 162 -5.23 -6.20 -1.24
CA THR A 162 -6.54 -6.14 -0.57
C THR A 162 -6.72 -7.45 0.18
N LEU A 163 -6.96 -7.33 1.48
CA LEU A 163 -7.18 -8.43 2.40
C LEU A 163 -8.62 -8.41 2.89
N LYS A 164 -9.22 -9.57 3.16
CA LYS A 164 -10.53 -9.69 3.78
C LYS A 164 -10.41 -10.50 5.06
N LYS A 165 -10.96 -10.01 6.17
CA LYS A 165 -10.95 -10.72 7.45
C LYS A 165 -11.89 -11.92 7.39
N LEU A 166 -11.41 -13.09 7.77
CA LEU A 166 -12.19 -14.33 7.94
C LEU A 166 -12.78 -14.42 9.34
#